data_AF-A0A2R3Q7Z1-F1
#
_entry.id   AF-A0A2R3Q7Z1-F1
#
_cell.length_a   1.000
_cell.length_b   1.000
_cell.length_c   1.000
_cell.angle_alpha   90.00
_cell.angle_beta   90.00
_cell.angle_gamma   90.00
#
_symmetry.space_group_name_H-M   'P 1'
#
loop_
_entity.id
_entity.type
_entity.pdbx_description
1 polymer ?
#
loop_
_entity_poly.entity_id
_entity_poly.type
_entity_poly.pdbx_seq_one_letter_code
_entity_poly.pdbx_strand_id
1 'polypeptide(L)'
;MNTTGRPPPRFVPTLTEVVHDSPLPPARPPLVTTAQVATAKPAPAEGVAASRTLPPEFEEYVVHRVMQRVDLALEQRLREAIAQVMVEQTRSLIPRLREEVESVVRQSVYEAVAQELAAEREIL
;
A
#
# COMPACT_ATOMS: atom_id res chain seq x y z
N MET A 1 0.69 37.49 -40.10
CA MET A 1 1.73 37.33 -39.07
C MET A 1 1.24 36.25 -38.12
N ASN A 2 1.69 35.00 -38.31
CA ASN A 2 1.18 33.84 -37.59
C ASN A 2 2.07 33.57 -36.37
N THR A 3 1.52 33.78 -35.18
CA THR A 3 2.22 33.53 -33.91
C THR A 3 1.97 32.10 -33.43
N THR A 4 3.03 31.30 -33.49
CA THR A 4 3.46 30.28 -32.52
C THR A 4 2.47 29.16 -32.14
N GLY A 5 2.67 27.99 -32.73
CA GLY A 5 2.09 26.73 -32.29
C GLY A 5 2.51 26.39 -30.85
N ARG A 6 1.53 26.20 -29.98
CA ARG A 6 1.73 25.76 -28.60
C ARG A 6 2.18 24.29 -28.63
N PRO A 7 3.37 23.92 -28.15
CA PRO A 7 3.73 22.52 -28.04
C PRO A 7 2.80 21.85 -27.01
N PRO A 8 2.21 20.68 -27.33
CA PRO A 8 1.38 19.96 -26.37
C PRO A 8 2.23 19.48 -25.18
N PRO A 9 1.68 19.50 -23.95
CA PRO A 9 2.40 19.05 -22.76
C PRO A 9 2.80 17.57 -22.91
N ARG A 10 4.11 17.29 -22.83
CA ARG A 10 4.73 15.96 -22.98
C ARG A 10 4.97 15.22 -21.67
N PHE A 11 4.17 15.47 -20.65
CA PHE A 11 4.25 14.73 -19.39
C PHE A 11 2.87 14.26 -18.96
N VAL A 12 2.39 13.24 -19.66
CA VAL A 12 1.39 12.33 -19.11
C VAL A 12 2.10 10.99 -18.96
N PRO A 13 2.53 10.59 -17.75
CA PRO A 13 2.90 9.20 -17.55
C PRO A 13 1.64 8.35 -17.74
N THR A 14 1.67 7.47 -18.74
CA THR A 14 0.62 6.48 -18.96
C THR A 14 0.65 5.48 -17.81
N LEU A 15 -0.27 5.61 -16.86
CA LEU A 15 -0.56 4.58 -15.86
C LEU A 15 -1.31 3.43 -16.55
N THR A 16 -0.58 2.55 -17.23
CA THR A 16 -1.16 1.35 -17.83
C THR A 16 -0.26 0.15 -17.67
N GLU A 17 -0.37 -0.52 -16.53
CA GLU A 17 -0.27 -1.98 -16.47
C GLU A 17 -1.41 -2.49 -15.60
N VAL A 18 -2.38 -3.15 -16.25
CA VAL A 18 -3.40 -3.95 -15.58
C VAL A 18 -2.81 -5.36 -15.47
N VAL A 19 -2.51 -5.80 -14.25
CA VAL A 19 -2.08 -7.18 -13.98
C VAL A 19 -3.23 -8.10 -14.35
N HIS A 20 -3.03 -8.95 -15.36
CA HIS A 20 -3.95 -10.02 -15.70
C HIS A 20 -3.58 -11.22 -14.84
N ASP A 21 -4.45 -11.60 -13.90
CA ASP A 21 -4.39 -12.92 -13.27
C ASP A 21 -4.58 -13.97 -14.37
N SER A 22 -3.51 -14.69 -14.69
CA SER A 22 -3.54 -15.84 -15.60
C SER A 22 -3.79 -17.11 -14.79
N PRO A 23 -4.94 -17.78 -14.94
CA PRO A 23 -5.25 -19.00 -14.20
C PRO A 23 -4.45 -20.20 -14.73
N LEU A 24 -3.85 -20.94 -13.78
CA LEU A 24 -3.09 -22.17 -14.02
C LEU A 24 -4.01 -23.33 -14.49
N PRO A 25 -3.71 -24.05 -15.58
CA PRO A 25 -4.48 -25.21 -16.03
C PRO A 25 -4.22 -26.51 -15.22
N PRO A 26 -5.15 -27.49 -15.27
CA PRO A 26 -5.26 -28.57 -14.29
C PRO A 26 -4.29 -29.75 -14.47
N ALA A 27 -4.09 -30.42 -13.34
CA ALA A 27 -3.34 -31.65 -13.06
C ALA A 27 -3.24 -32.70 -14.19
N ARG A 28 -2.02 -33.22 -14.38
CA ARG A 28 -1.75 -34.57 -14.92
C ARG A 28 -1.22 -35.46 -13.79
N PRO A 29 -1.79 -36.66 -13.56
CA PRO A 29 -1.26 -37.59 -12.57
C PRO A 29 -0.02 -38.32 -13.11
N PRO A 30 1.10 -38.40 -12.38
CA PRO A 30 2.16 -39.33 -12.73
C PRO A 30 1.77 -40.74 -12.31
N LEU A 31 2.01 -41.68 -13.24
CA LEU A 31 1.85 -43.11 -13.09
C LEU A 31 2.58 -43.61 -11.84
N VAL A 32 1.89 -44.43 -11.05
CA VAL A 32 2.48 -45.29 -10.03
C VAL A 32 3.38 -46.29 -10.73
N THR A 33 4.70 -46.14 -10.57
CA THR A 33 5.63 -47.25 -10.75
C THR A 33 6.09 -47.70 -9.37
N THR A 34 5.75 -48.94 -9.05
CA THR A 34 6.15 -49.65 -7.84
C THR A 34 7.65 -49.96 -7.86
N ALA A 35 8.24 -49.90 -6.66
CA ALA A 35 9.47 -50.55 -6.25
C ALA A 35 10.79 -49.97 -6.78
N GLN A 36 11.44 -49.17 -5.93
CA GLN A 36 12.79 -49.55 -5.52
C GLN A 36 13.07 -49.13 -4.07
N VAL A 37 13.21 -50.15 -3.22
CA VAL A 37 13.75 -50.05 -1.87
C VAL A 37 15.23 -49.69 -2.03
N ALA A 38 15.55 -48.40 -1.91
CA ALA A 38 16.88 -47.95 -1.57
C ALA A 38 16.85 -47.57 -0.09
N THR A 39 17.55 -48.35 0.73
CA THR A 39 17.90 -48.03 2.10
C THR A 39 18.77 -46.78 2.13
N ALA A 40 18.16 -45.60 2.02
CA ALA A 40 18.76 -44.33 2.39
C ALA A 40 18.31 -44.02 3.81
N LYS A 41 19.26 -44.12 4.74
CA LYS A 41 19.21 -43.62 6.12
C LYS A 41 18.28 -42.40 6.23
N PRO A 42 17.15 -42.49 6.93
CA PRO A 42 16.41 -41.29 7.28
C PRO A 42 17.29 -40.57 8.30
N ALA A 43 17.84 -39.42 7.92
CA ALA A 43 18.24 -38.40 8.87
C ALA A 43 17.09 -37.40 8.98
N PRO A 44 16.12 -37.60 9.89
CA PRO A 44 15.23 -36.54 10.32
C PRO A 44 15.75 -35.93 11.62
N ALA A 45 15.64 -34.60 11.71
CA ALA A 45 15.60 -33.83 12.94
C ALA A 45 16.94 -33.45 13.64
N GLU A 46 17.73 -32.57 13.03
CA GLU A 46 18.64 -31.70 13.81
C GLU A 46 17.96 -30.40 14.27
N GLY A 47 16.76 -30.07 13.79
CA GLY A 47 16.03 -28.85 14.18
C GLY A 47 15.11 -28.97 15.40
N VAL A 48 14.78 -30.20 15.85
CA VAL A 48 13.80 -30.43 16.95
C VAL A 48 14.47 -31.03 18.19
N ALA A 49 15.73 -31.49 18.08
CA ALA A 49 16.47 -32.06 19.20
C ALA A 49 17.20 -31.01 20.06
N ALA A 50 17.48 -29.81 19.53
CA ALA A 50 18.16 -28.74 20.27
C ALA A 50 17.30 -28.11 21.37
N SER A 51 16.00 -28.40 21.42
CA SER A 51 15.11 -28.00 22.50
C SER A 51 15.22 -28.87 23.75
N ARG A 52 16.09 -29.91 23.75
CA ARG A 52 16.32 -30.72 24.94
C ARG A 52 17.31 -30.00 25.86
N THR A 53 16.78 -29.02 26.59
CA THR A 53 17.47 -28.22 27.63
C THR A 53 18.64 -27.40 27.07
N LEU A 54 18.31 -26.26 26.45
CA LEU A 54 19.26 -25.16 26.32
C LEU A 54 19.67 -24.73 27.75
N PRO A 55 20.96 -24.50 28.03
CA PRO A 55 21.36 -23.90 29.31
C PRO A 55 20.58 -22.59 29.53
N PRO A 56 20.11 -22.31 30.77
CA PRO A 56 19.26 -21.15 31.04
C PRO A 56 19.88 -19.82 30.57
N GLU A 57 21.20 -19.70 30.65
CA GLU A 57 21.94 -18.53 30.15
C GLU A 57 21.86 -18.36 28.63
N PHE A 58 21.80 -19.46 27.88
CA PHE A 58 21.66 -19.42 26.43
C PHE A 58 20.23 -19.05 26.01
N GLU A 59 19.23 -19.53 26.76
CA GLU A 59 17.84 -19.13 26.54
C GLU A 59 17.65 -17.62 26.72
N GLU A 60 18.20 -17.05 27.81
CA GLU A 60 18.16 -15.61 28.07
C GLU A 60 18.87 -14.80 26.97
N TYR A 61 20.04 -15.25 26.50
CA TYR A 61 20.72 -14.64 25.35
C TYR A 61 19.86 -14.67 24.08
N VAL A 62 19.19 -15.80 23.79
CA VAL A 62 18.30 -15.91 22.64
C VAL A 62 17.11 -14.98 22.78
N VAL A 63 16.50 -14.89 23.97
CA VAL A 63 15.39 -13.96 24.25
C VAL A 63 15.83 -12.52 24.01
N HIS A 64 16.96 -12.09 24.56
CA HIS A 64 17.46 -10.72 24.34
C HIS A 64 17.68 -10.41 22.85
N ARG A 65 18.26 -11.35 22.11
CA ARG A 65 18.48 -11.19 20.67
C ARG A 65 17.17 -11.15 19.88
N VAL A 66 16.18 -11.96 20.27
CA VAL A 66 14.85 -11.97 19.65
C VAL A 66 14.13 -10.67 19.95
N MET A 67 14.13 -10.21 21.20
CA MET A 67 13.52 -8.95 21.61
C MET A 67 14.08 -7.79 20.79
N GLN A 68 15.41 -7.64 20.74
CA GLN A 68 16.06 -6.59 19.94
C GLN A 68 15.70 -6.67 18.45
N ARG A 69 15.63 -7.88 17.88
CA ARG A 69 15.24 -8.06 16.47
C ARG A 69 13.77 -7.73 16.24
N VAL A 70 12.90 -8.08 17.19
CA VAL A 70 11.46 -7.79 17.13
C VAL A 70 11.24 -6.29 17.25
N ASP A 71 11.92 -5.61 18.17
CA ASP A 71 11.82 -4.17 18.36
C ASP A 71 12.12 -3.43 17.05
N LEU A 72 13.25 -3.74 16.42
CA LEU A 72 13.63 -3.16 15.13
C LEU A 72 12.61 -3.48 14.01
N ALA A 73 12.10 -4.72 13.97
CA ALA A 73 11.10 -5.12 12.98
C ALA A 73 9.74 -4.42 13.21
N LEU A 74 9.37 -4.19 14.46
CA LEU A 74 8.15 -3.47 14.83
C LEU A 74 8.26 -1.99 14.48
N GLU A 75 9.39 -1.34 14.78
CA GLU A 75 9.64 0.05 14.40
C GLU A 75 9.53 0.25 12.88
N GLN A 76 10.13 -0.65 12.10
CA GLN A 76 10.05 -0.61 10.65
C GLN A 76 8.60 -0.77 10.16
N ARG A 77 7.89 -1.79 10.65
CA ARG A 77 6.48 -2.03 10.28
C ARG A 77 5.57 -0.88 10.68
N LEU A 78 5.82 -0.27 11.84
CA LEU A 78 5.06 0.88 12.31
C LEU A 78 5.27 2.08 11.38
N ARG A 79 6.51 2.36 11.00
CA ARG A 79 6.84 3.45 10.06
C ARG A 79 6.17 3.23 8.70
N GLU A 80 6.21 2.01 8.18
CA GLU A 80 5.56 1.63 6.93
C GLU A 80 4.04 1.77 7.01
N ALA A 81 3.43 1.28 8.09
CA ALA A 81 1.99 1.39 8.31
C ALA A 81 1.53 2.85 8.39
N ILE A 82 2.28 3.71 9.11
CA ILE A 82 2.00 5.14 9.18
C ILE A 82 2.11 5.77 7.79
N ALA A 83 3.17 5.48 7.04
CA ALA A 83 3.35 6.02 5.69
C ALA A 83 2.18 5.63 4.77
N GLN A 84 1.73 4.38 4.82
CA GLN A 84 0.58 3.90 4.07
C GLN A 84 -0.70 4.64 4.45
N VAL A 85 -0.98 4.76 5.75
CA VAL A 85 -2.16 5.48 6.25
C VAL A 85 -2.12 6.95 5.83
N MET A 86 -0.98 7.62 5.94
CA MET A 86 -0.86 9.03 5.53
C MET A 86 -1.08 9.23 4.03
N VAL A 87 -0.57 8.32 3.18
CA VAL A 87 -0.81 8.39 1.74
C VAL A 87 -2.28 8.17 1.43
N GLU A 88 -2.91 7.17 2.04
CA GLU A 88 -4.34 6.89 1.86
C GLU A 88 -5.20 8.07 2.34
N GLN A 89 -4.89 8.61 3.52
CA GLN A 89 -5.55 9.80 4.06
C GLN A 89 -5.39 11.00 3.13
N THR A 90 -4.17 11.31 2.68
CA THR A 90 -3.91 12.44 1.77
C THR A 90 -4.69 12.27 0.46
N ARG A 91 -4.67 11.07 -0.10
CA ARG A 91 -5.41 10.75 -1.34
C ARG A 91 -6.91 10.91 -1.16
N SER A 92 -7.45 10.54 0.00
CA SER A 92 -8.88 10.64 0.30
C SER A 92 -9.35 12.06 0.63
N LEU A 93 -8.47 12.92 1.16
CA LEU A 93 -8.82 14.28 1.56
C LEU A 93 -8.91 15.25 0.38
N ILE A 94 -8.09 15.08 -0.66
CA ILE A 94 -8.09 15.94 -1.86
C ILE A 94 -9.49 16.08 -2.51
N PRO A 95 -10.21 14.99 -2.85
CA PRO A 95 -11.52 15.12 -3.48
C PRO A 95 -12.55 15.77 -2.54
N ARG A 96 -12.53 15.43 -1.25
CA ARG A 96 -13.41 16.04 -0.23
C ARG A 96 -13.19 17.55 -0.12
N LEU A 97 -11.92 17.98 -0.04
CA LEU A 97 -11.57 19.39 -0.02
C LEU A 97 -12.03 20.12 -1.28
N ARG A 98 -11.94 19.48 -2.46
CA ARG A 98 -12.43 20.06 -3.70
C ARG A 98 -13.94 20.30 -3.65
N GLU A 99 -14.71 19.34 -3.16
CA GLU A 99 -16.17 19.47 -3.00
C GLU A 99 -16.54 20.60 -2.02
N GLU A 100 -15.85 20.67 -0.87
CA GLU A 100 -16.05 21.75 0.10
C GLU A 100 -15.71 23.13 -0.47
N VAL A 101 -14.58 23.25 -1.15
CA VAL A 101 -14.18 24.50 -1.82
C VAL A 101 -15.21 24.89 -2.87
N GLU A 102 -15.70 23.95 -3.67
CA GLU A 102 -16.74 24.22 -4.67
C GLU A 102 -18.04 24.74 -4.02
N SER A 103 -18.44 24.14 -2.89
CA SER A 103 -19.62 24.56 -2.12
C SER A 103 -19.46 25.99 -1.59
N VAL A 104 -18.33 26.28 -0.95
CA VAL A 104 -18.02 27.62 -0.39
C VAL A 104 -17.95 28.67 -1.50
N VAL A 105 -17.31 28.34 -2.63
CA VAL A 105 -17.24 29.25 -3.79
C VAL A 105 -18.63 29.52 -4.35
N ARG A 106 -19.46 28.49 -4.53
CA ARG A 106 -20.84 28.66 -5.01
C ARG A 106 -21.61 29.60 -4.09
N GLN A 107 -21.58 29.36 -2.79
CA GLN A 107 -22.27 30.20 -1.81
C GLN A 107 -21.79 31.65 -1.86
N SER A 108 -20.48 31.87 -1.85
CA SER A 108 -19.90 33.21 -1.91
C SER A 108 -20.30 33.97 -3.19
N VAL A 109 -20.32 33.29 -4.33
CA VAL A 109 -20.79 33.88 -5.60
C VAL A 109 -22.27 34.24 -5.52
N TYR A 110 -23.12 33.37 -4.97
CA TYR A 110 -24.54 33.66 -4.78
C TYR A 110 -24.75 34.89 -3.89
N GLU A 111 -24.04 34.97 -2.77
CA GLU A 111 -24.12 36.09 -1.84
C GLU A 111 -23.63 37.39 -2.49
N ALA A 112 -22.49 37.37 -3.19
CA ALA A 112 -21.96 38.54 -3.88
C ALA A 112 -22.91 39.05 -4.99
N VAL A 113 -23.48 38.14 -5.79
CA VAL A 113 -24.45 38.52 -6.83
C VAL A 113 -25.73 39.08 -6.23
N ALA A 114 -26.22 38.51 -5.12
CA ALA A 114 -27.40 39.02 -4.43
C ALA A 114 -27.15 40.43 -3.87
N GLN A 115 -25.95 40.70 -3.35
CA GLN A 115 -25.54 42.03 -2.89
C GLN A 115 -25.49 43.03 -4.05
N GLU A 116 -24.92 42.65 -5.19
CA GLU A 116 -24.85 43.52 -6.38
C GLU A 116 -26.25 43.91 -6.88
N LEU A 117 -27.14 42.93 -7.00
CA LEU A 117 -28.53 43.16 -7.43
C LEU A 117 -29.32 44.01 -6.44
N ALA A 118 -29.01 43.95 -5.14
CA ALA A 118 -29.62 44.81 -4.14
C ALA A 118 -29.09 46.25 -4.26
N ALA A 119 -27.77 46.42 -4.45
CA ALA A 119 -27.16 47.72 -4.63
C ALA A 119 -27.67 48.45 -5.89
N GLU A 120 -27.80 47.74 -7.02
CA GLU A 120 -28.38 48.31 -8.24
C GLU A 120 -29.83 48.78 -8.06
N ARG A 121 -30.61 48.09 -7.21
CA ARG A 121 -32.00 48.46 -6.90
C ARG A 121 -32.12 49.67 -5.97
N GLU A 122 -31.13 49.94 -5.13
CA GLU A 122 -31.14 51.13 -4.26
C GLU A 122 -30.76 52.42 -5.02
N ILE A 123 -30.13 52.28 -6.19
CA ILE A 123 -29.67 53.41 -7.02
C ILE A 123 -30.74 53.88 -8.03
N LEU A 124 -31.74 53.05 -8.31
CA LEU A 124 -32.88 53.33 -9.21
C LEU A 124 -34.09 53.91 -8.45
#